data_AF-A0A0Q1BFK7-F1
#
_entry.id   AF-A0A0Q1BFK7-F1
#
_cell.length_a   1.000
_cell.length_b   1.000
_cell.length_c   1.000
_cell.angle_alpha   90.00
_cell.angle_beta   90.00
_cell.angle_gamma   90.00
#
_symmetry.space_group_name_H-M   'P 1'
#
loop_
_entity.id
_entity.type
_entity.pdbx_description
1 polymer ?
#
loop_
_entity_poly.entity_id
_entity_poly.type
_entity_poly.pdbx_seq_one_letter_code
_entity_poly.pdbx_strand_id
1 'polypeptide(L)'
;MSDDAEKKFTQADVDRIVQERVNREKAKYADYDGIKAENEQLKAKVAENEAANLDTLKQKVATDLKLPPGMAGRLQGTTEKELRADGEALLKELGPKEPVGGAGNPAGEVKKPLTREAVKAMTPQEIIENMDDIKAQMRDGTLK
;
A
#
# COMPACT_ATOMS: atom_id res chain seq x y z
N MET A 1 -26.73 -74.82 44.08
CA MET A 1 -25.66 -73.86 44.39
C MET A 1 -24.99 -73.55 43.07
N SER A 2 -25.16 -72.33 42.58
CA SER A 2 -24.65 -71.93 41.26
C SER A 2 -23.20 -71.51 41.46
N ASP A 3 -22.28 -72.24 40.82
CA ASP A 3 -20.86 -71.92 40.76
C ASP A 3 -20.67 -70.60 40.02
N ASP A 4 -20.58 -69.51 40.76
CA ASP A 4 -20.03 -68.25 40.27
C ASP A 4 -18.51 -68.40 40.27
N ALA A 5 -18.01 -69.19 39.32
CA ALA A 5 -16.58 -69.36 39.08
C ALA A 5 -16.02 -68.01 38.63
N GLU A 6 -15.49 -67.27 39.60
CA GLU A 6 -14.82 -65.98 39.45
C GLU A 6 -13.91 -66.02 38.21
N LYS A 7 -14.28 -65.28 37.15
CA LYS A 7 -13.56 -65.27 35.87
C LYS A 7 -12.20 -64.59 36.08
N LYS A 8 -11.13 -65.40 36.18
CA LYS A 8 -9.76 -64.89 36.34
C LYS A 8 -9.09 -64.75 34.97
N PHE A 9 -8.61 -63.55 34.66
CA PHE A 9 -7.86 -63.28 33.43
C PHE A 9 -6.44 -63.82 33.54
N THR A 10 -5.92 -64.37 32.44
CA THR A 10 -4.50 -64.73 32.33
C THR A 10 -3.66 -63.50 31.98
N GLN A 11 -2.34 -63.57 32.19
CA GLN A 11 -1.44 -62.49 31.76
C GLN A 11 -1.55 -62.24 30.24
N ALA A 12 -1.66 -63.30 29.44
CA ALA A 12 -1.83 -63.18 27.99
C ALA A 12 -3.13 -62.46 27.61
N ASP A 13 -4.23 -62.65 28.37
CA ASP A 13 -5.47 -61.91 28.15
C ASP A 13 -5.29 -60.42 28.42
N VAL A 14 -4.58 -60.07 29.50
CA VAL A 14 -4.28 -58.69 29.85
C VAL A 14 -3.44 -58.03 28.76
N ASP A 15 -2.37 -58.67 28.32
CA ASP A 15 -1.47 -58.15 27.28
C ASP A 15 -2.21 -57.90 25.97
N ARG A 16 -3.07 -58.86 25.56
CA ARG A 16 -3.92 -58.71 24.37
C ARG A 16 -4.88 -57.52 24.50
N ILE A 17 -5.57 -57.40 25.63
CA ILE A 17 -6.53 -56.30 25.87
C ILE A 17 -5.81 -54.96 25.87
N VAL A 18 -4.63 -54.87 26.48
CA VAL A 18 -3.81 -53.65 26.48
C VAL A 18 -3.38 -53.30 25.07
N GLN A 19 -2.89 -54.26 24.29
CA GLN A 19 -2.48 -54.02 22.90
C GLN A 19 -3.64 -53.54 22.03
N GLU A 20 -4.82 -54.15 22.15
CA GLU A 20 -6.03 -53.73 21.44
C GLU A 20 -6.44 -52.30 21.83
N ARG A 21 -6.36 -51.93 23.11
CA ARG A 21 -6.64 -50.57 23.58
C ARG A 21 -5.63 -49.57 23.02
N VAL A 22 -4.34 -49.89 23.05
CA VAL A 22 -3.27 -49.05 22.50
C VAL A 22 -3.45 -48.84 21.00
N ASN A 23 -3.74 -49.90 20.25
CA ASN A 23 -3.96 -49.81 18.80
C ASN A 23 -5.20 -48.97 18.48
N ARG A 24 -6.29 -49.14 19.23
CA ARG A 24 -7.50 -48.34 19.08
C ARG A 24 -7.24 -46.87 19.37
N GLU A 25 -6.45 -46.56 20.39
CA GLU A 25 -6.10 -45.19 20.74
C GLU A 25 -5.21 -44.56 19.65
N LYS A 26 -4.20 -45.28 19.15
CA LYS A 26 -3.39 -44.81 18.01
C LYS A 26 -4.22 -44.57 16.75
N ALA A 27 -5.18 -45.44 16.47
CA ALA A 27 -6.06 -45.31 15.30
C ALA A 27 -6.96 -44.06 15.37
N LYS A 28 -7.37 -43.62 16.57
CA LYS A 28 -8.17 -42.39 16.74
C LYS A 28 -7.44 -41.12 16.31
N TYR A 29 -6.11 -41.12 16.32
CA TYR A 29 -5.29 -39.95 15.98
C TYR A 29 -4.43 -40.19 14.73
N ALA A 30 -4.80 -41.19 13.91
CA ALA A 30 -4.06 -41.50 12.69
C ALA A 30 -4.06 -40.34 11.68
N ASP A 31 -5.04 -39.44 11.77
CA ASP A 31 -5.22 -38.25 10.95
C ASP A 31 -4.61 -36.97 11.57
N TYR A 32 -4.11 -37.04 12.81
CA TYR A 32 -3.67 -35.86 13.56
C TYR A 32 -2.61 -35.04 12.82
N ASP A 33 -1.58 -35.70 12.29
CA ASP A 33 -0.52 -35.02 11.55
C ASP A 33 -1.04 -34.38 10.25
N GLY A 34 -2.02 -35.02 9.61
CA GLY A 34 -2.70 -34.49 8.42
C GLY A 34 -3.50 -33.23 8.74
N ILE A 35 -4.33 -33.28 9.79
CA ILE A 35 -5.12 -32.13 10.26
C ILE A 35 -4.20 -30.98 10.68
N LYS A 36 -3.08 -31.29 11.36
CA LYS A 36 -2.10 -30.30 11.78
C LYS A 36 -1.46 -29.60 10.56
N ALA A 37 -1.03 -30.37 9.57
CA ALA A 37 -0.44 -29.83 8.34
C ALA A 37 -1.46 -28.97 7.55
N GLU A 38 -2.71 -29.42 7.44
CA GLU A 38 -3.78 -28.65 6.81
C GLU A 38 -4.06 -27.34 7.56
N ASN A 39 -4.09 -27.38 8.89
CA ASN A 39 -4.28 -26.19 9.71
C ASN A 39 -3.17 -25.14 9.51
N GLU A 40 -1.92 -25.58 9.42
CA GLU A 40 -0.77 -24.72 9.12
C GLU A 40 -0.88 -24.10 7.73
N GLN A 41 -1.27 -24.89 6.72
CA GLN A 41 -1.51 -24.38 5.36
C GLN A 41 -2.66 -23.38 5.29
N LEU A 42 -3.77 -23.65 5.99
CA LEU A 42 -4.92 -22.74 6.05
C LEU A 42 -4.53 -21.42 6.72
N LYS A 43 -3.77 -21.45 7.81
CA LYS A 43 -3.26 -20.23 8.46
C LYS A 43 -2.39 -19.40 7.53
N ALA A 44 -1.50 -20.04 6.77
CA ALA A 44 -0.67 -19.34 5.79
C ALA A 44 -1.53 -18.68 4.69
N LYS A 45 -2.52 -19.40 4.15
CA LYS A 45 -3.44 -18.87 3.14
C LYS A 45 -4.30 -17.72 3.66
N VAL A 46 -4.77 -17.81 4.91
CA VAL A 46 -5.54 -16.74 5.55
C VAL A 46 -4.66 -15.49 5.67
N ALA A 47 -3.43 -15.61 6.16
CA ALA A 47 -2.51 -14.48 6.28
C ALA A 47 -2.19 -13.83 4.91
N GLU A 48 -1.98 -14.65 3.87
CA GLU A 48 -1.78 -14.16 2.50
C GLU A 48 -3.02 -13.42 1.98
N ASN A 49 -4.21 -13.99 2.18
CA ASN A 49 -5.46 -13.38 1.74
C ASN A 49 -5.76 -12.08 2.49
N GLU A 50 -5.52 -12.03 3.80
CA GLU A 50 -5.65 -10.82 4.61
C GLU A 50 -4.69 -9.73 4.14
N ALA A 51 -3.44 -10.06 3.83
CA ALA A 51 -2.47 -9.11 3.30
C ALA A 51 -2.87 -8.56 1.93
N ALA A 52 -3.32 -9.43 1.02
CA ALA A 52 -3.81 -9.03 -0.30
C ALA A 52 -5.06 -8.15 -0.20
N ASN A 53 -6.03 -8.53 0.65
CA ASN A 53 -7.22 -7.75 0.89
C ASN A 53 -6.88 -6.38 1.48
N LEU A 54 -5.92 -6.31 2.42
CA LEU A 54 -5.48 -5.06 3.01
C LEU A 54 -4.87 -4.12 1.98
N ASP A 55 -4.03 -4.60 1.07
CA ASP A 55 -3.46 -3.78 0.00
C ASP A 55 -4.57 -3.23 -0.91
N THR A 56 -5.54 -4.05 -1.32
CA THR A 56 -6.66 -3.58 -2.13
C THR A 56 -7.52 -2.54 -1.38
N LEU A 57 -7.67 -2.70 -0.06
CA LEU A 57 -8.42 -1.77 0.78
C LEU A 57 -7.70 -0.42 0.89
N LYS A 58 -6.37 -0.43 1.07
CA LYS A 58 -5.53 0.77 1.04
C LYS A 58 -5.64 1.51 -0.30
N GLN A 59 -5.62 0.79 -1.41
CA GLN A 59 -5.80 1.37 -2.75
C GLN A 59 -7.19 2.00 -2.93
N LYS A 60 -8.24 1.32 -2.48
CA LYS A 60 -9.61 1.85 -2.51
C LYS A 60 -9.75 3.12 -1.69
N VAL A 61 -9.28 3.11 -0.45
CA VAL A 61 -9.34 4.28 0.43
C VAL A 61 -8.57 5.47 -0.16
N ALA A 62 -7.36 5.23 -0.68
CA ALA A 62 -6.59 6.29 -1.33
C ALA A 62 -7.32 6.88 -2.55
N THR A 63 -7.96 6.03 -3.36
CA THR A 63 -8.75 6.47 -4.51
C THR A 63 -9.99 7.27 -4.08
N ASP A 64 -10.73 6.80 -3.08
CA ASP A 64 -11.92 7.47 -2.53
C ASP A 64 -11.58 8.88 -2.01
N LEU A 65 -10.45 8.99 -1.29
CA LEU A 65 -9.95 10.24 -0.73
C LEU A 65 -9.17 11.11 -1.74
N LYS A 66 -9.07 10.66 -3.01
CA LYS A 66 -8.29 11.32 -4.07
C LYS A 66 -6.83 11.59 -3.68
N LEU A 67 -6.27 10.72 -2.84
CA LEU A 67 -4.84 10.74 -2.52
C LEU A 67 -4.03 10.26 -3.73
N PRO A 68 -2.80 10.77 -3.94
CA PRO A 68 -1.91 10.27 -4.98
C PRO A 68 -1.73 8.74 -4.88
N PRO A 69 -1.66 7.99 -6.00
CA PRO A 69 -1.54 6.52 -5.96
C PRO A 69 -0.35 6.01 -5.15
N GLY A 70 0.77 6.75 -5.14
CA GLY A 70 1.95 6.42 -4.34
C GLY A 70 1.76 6.54 -2.81
N MET A 71 0.63 7.08 -2.35
CA MET A 71 0.33 7.25 -0.93
C MET A 71 -0.53 6.13 -0.34
N ALA A 72 -1.18 5.30 -1.17
CA ALA A 72 -1.99 4.17 -0.69
C ALA A 72 -1.18 3.24 0.23
N GLY A 73 0.05 2.89 -0.17
CA GLY A 73 0.93 2.04 0.64
C GLY A 73 1.38 2.67 1.96
N ARG A 74 1.25 3.99 2.14
CA ARG A 74 1.62 4.72 3.35
C ARG A 74 0.50 4.80 4.38
N LEU A 75 -0.74 4.45 4.00
CA LEU A 75 -1.88 4.44 4.91
C LEU A 75 -1.67 3.42 6.03
N GLN A 76 -1.96 3.86 7.26
CA GLN A 76 -1.85 3.06 8.48
C GLN A 76 -3.22 2.57 8.92
N GLY A 77 -3.29 1.31 9.32
CA GLY A 77 -4.51 0.63 9.75
C GLY A 77 -4.64 -0.77 9.16
N THR A 78 -5.47 -1.59 9.80
CA THR A 78 -5.85 -2.93 9.32
C THR A 78 -7.33 -3.02 8.94
N THR A 79 -8.11 -1.99 9.29
CA THR A 79 -9.53 -1.89 8.97
C THR A 79 -9.82 -0.69 8.07
N GLU A 80 -10.95 -0.75 7.36
CA GLU A 80 -11.38 0.34 6.46
C GLU A 80 -11.57 1.67 7.20
N LYS A 81 -12.10 1.61 8.42
CA LYS A 81 -12.32 2.80 9.26
C LYS A 81 -11.02 3.47 9.66
N GLU A 82 -10.02 2.69 10.09
CA GLU A 82 -8.70 3.21 10.46
C GLU A 82 -8.00 3.80 9.25
N LEU A 83 -8.01 3.09 8.13
CA LEU A 83 -7.40 3.54 6.88
C LEU A 83 -8.01 4.85 6.37
N ARG A 84 -9.33 5.01 6.45
CA ARG A 84 -10.00 6.27 6.09
C ARG A 84 -9.62 7.40 7.03
N ALA A 85 -9.62 7.16 8.34
CA ALA A 85 -9.24 8.17 9.32
C ALA A 85 -7.79 8.65 9.11
N ASP A 86 -6.86 7.72 8.87
CA ASP A 86 -5.46 8.02 8.57
C ASP A 86 -5.32 8.77 7.23
N GLY A 87 -6.03 8.33 6.20
CA GLY A 87 -6.03 9.00 4.89
C GLY A 87 -6.58 10.43 4.95
N GLU A 88 -7.62 10.68 5.74
CA GLU A 88 -8.17 12.01 5.97
C GLU A 88 -7.19 12.91 6.72
N ALA A 89 -6.50 12.37 7.73
CA ALA A 89 -5.45 13.07 8.44
C ALA A 89 -4.29 13.45 7.50
N LEU A 90 -3.84 12.51 6.67
CA LEU A 90 -2.82 12.73 5.67
C LEU A 90 -3.23 13.79 4.64
N LEU A 91 -4.49 13.75 4.17
CA LEU A 91 -5.02 14.75 3.24
C LEU A 91 -4.98 16.17 3.85
N LYS A 92 -5.28 16.29 5.14
CA LYS A 92 -5.21 17.55 5.87
C LYS A 92 -3.77 18.07 6.00
N GLU A 93 -2.81 17.17 6.23
CA GLU A 93 -1.38 17.54 6.31
C GLU A 93 -0.78 17.92 4.97
N LEU A 94 -1.20 17.27 3.88
CA LEU A 94 -0.73 17.59 2.53
C LEU A 94 -1.11 19.00 2.08
N GLY A 95 -2.20 19.53 2.64
CA GLY A 95 -2.72 20.85 2.28
C GLY A 95 -3.12 20.94 0.79
N PRO A 96 -3.54 22.12 0.33
CA PRO A 96 -3.77 22.35 -1.08
C PRO A 96 -2.48 22.12 -1.87
N LYS A 97 -2.58 21.49 -3.03
CA LYS A 97 -1.44 21.36 -3.96
C LYS A 97 -1.08 22.75 -4.49
N GLU A 98 -0.23 23.48 -3.76
CA GLU A 98 0.37 24.69 -4.27
C GLU A 98 1.33 24.33 -5.42
N PRO A 99 1.40 25.13 -6.49
CA PRO A 99 2.33 24.92 -7.58
C PRO A 99 3.76 25.17 -7.10
N VAL A 100 4.40 24.11 -6.59
CA VAL A 100 5.83 24.14 -6.22
C VAL A 100 6.67 23.96 -7.49
N GLY A 101 6.98 25.09 -8.15
CA GLY A 101 7.82 25.11 -9.34
C GLY A 101 7.55 26.31 -10.25
N GLY A 102 7.92 27.51 -9.81
CA GLY A 102 8.35 28.54 -10.75
C GLY A 102 9.69 28.12 -11.35
N ALA A 103 9.90 28.36 -12.64
CA ALA A 103 11.08 27.95 -13.38
C ALA A 103 12.37 28.19 -12.57
N GLY A 104 13.22 27.16 -12.47
CA GLY A 104 14.52 27.19 -11.83
C GLY A 104 15.54 28.07 -12.57
N ASN A 105 15.23 29.36 -12.68
CA ASN A 105 16.19 30.40 -13.01
C ASN A 105 16.48 31.18 -11.71
N PRO A 106 17.71 31.67 -11.49
CA PRO A 106 17.95 32.62 -10.39
C PRO A 106 17.00 33.81 -10.54
N ALA A 107 16.69 34.47 -9.42
CA ALA A 107 15.80 35.62 -9.34
C ALA A 107 16.32 36.80 -10.19
N GLY A 108 16.05 36.75 -11.49
CA GLY A 108 16.03 37.90 -12.39
C GLY A 108 14.59 38.13 -12.77
N GLU A 109 14.13 39.39 -12.72
CA GLU A 109 12.82 39.78 -13.23
C GLU A 109 12.62 39.19 -14.62
N VAL A 110 11.68 38.26 -14.77
CA VAL A 110 11.29 37.74 -16.09
C VAL A 110 10.58 38.88 -16.81
N LYS A 111 11.36 39.74 -17.48
CA LYS A 111 10.81 40.75 -18.39
C LYS A 111 10.04 40.02 -19.48
N LYS A 112 8.77 40.36 -19.63
CA LYS A 112 7.91 39.79 -20.68
C LYS A 112 8.56 40.06 -22.05
N PRO A 113 8.61 39.07 -22.96
CA PRO A 113 9.19 39.27 -24.29
C PRO A 113 8.49 40.44 -25.01
N LEU A 114 9.28 41.34 -25.60
CA LEU A 114 8.78 42.49 -26.35
C LEU A 114 8.11 42.03 -27.65
N THR A 115 7.10 42.80 -28.07
CA THR A 115 6.46 42.64 -29.36
C THR A 115 6.93 43.70 -30.35
N ARG A 116 6.85 43.44 -31.65
CA ARG A 116 7.18 44.39 -32.72
C ARG A 116 6.33 45.66 -32.62
N GLU A 117 5.06 45.49 -32.25
CA GLU A 117 4.15 46.61 -32.01
C GLU A 117 4.57 47.44 -30.80
N ALA A 118 4.98 46.80 -29.71
CA ALA A 118 5.47 47.49 -28.52
C ALA A 118 6.76 48.25 -28.80
N VAL A 119 7.73 47.65 -29.51
CA VAL A 119 8.98 48.31 -29.90
C VAL A 119 8.72 49.51 -30.81
N LYS A 120 7.71 49.45 -31.69
CA LYS A 120 7.32 50.57 -32.55
C LYS A 120 6.62 51.70 -31.79
N ALA A 121 5.93 51.37 -30.70
CA ALA A 121 5.24 52.34 -29.84
C ALA A 121 6.17 52.98 -28.80
N MET A 122 7.37 52.43 -28.58
CA MET A 122 8.37 52.98 -27.67
C MET A 122 8.96 54.28 -28.17
N THR A 123 9.25 55.18 -27.24
CA THR A 123 10.02 56.38 -27.50
C THR A 123 11.48 56.03 -27.83
N PRO A 124 12.22 56.94 -28.50
CA PRO A 124 13.63 56.72 -28.80
C PRO A 124 14.50 56.44 -27.56
N GLN A 125 14.15 56.98 -26.40
CA GLN A 125 14.85 56.73 -25.13
C GLN A 125 14.59 55.31 -24.62
N GLU A 126 13.34 54.86 -24.63
CA GLU A 126 12.95 53.51 -24.21
C GLU A 126 13.54 52.41 -25.11
N ILE A 127 13.73 52.70 -26.40
CA ILE A 127 14.39 51.77 -27.33
C ILE A 127 15.88 51.63 -26.97
N ILE A 128 16.55 52.73 -26.63
CA ILE A 128 17.97 52.70 -26.22
C ILE A 128 18.13 51.93 -24.91
N GLU A 129 17.22 52.13 -23.96
CA GLU A 129 17.22 51.43 -22.66
C GLU A 129 16.97 49.92 -22.79
N ASN A 130 16.16 49.49 -23.77
CA ASN A 130 15.84 48.08 -24.00
C ASN A 130 16.60 47.46 -25.20
N MET A 131 17.64 48.12 -25.69
CA MET A 131 18.31 47.76 -26.95
C MET A 131 18.95 46.36 -26.92
N ASP A 132 19.48 45.94 -25.77
CA ASP A 132 20.08 44.62 -25.60
C ASP A 132 19.04 43.50 -25.63
N ASP A 133 17.89 43.72 -24.99
CA ASP A 133 16.75 42.80 -24.97
C ASP A 133 16.14 42.68 -26.38
N ILE A 134 15.93 43.82 -27.07
CA ILE A 134 15.43 43.84 -28.46
C ILE A 134 16.37 43.10 -29.40
N LYS A 135 17.69 43.32 -29.28
CA LYS A 135 18.70 42.66 -30.12
C LYS A 135 18.77 41.16 -29.84
N ALA A 136 18.67 40.74 -28.59
CA ALA A 136 18.59 39.33 -28.22
C ALA A 136 17.36 38.67 -28.87
N GLN A 137 16.19 39.32 -28.75
CA GLN A 137 14.93 38.82 -29.32
C GLN A 137 14.87 38.84 -30.86
N MET A 138 15.64 39.72 -31.49
CA MET A 138 15.82 39.70 -32.94
C MET A 138 16.76 38.56 -33.38
N ARG A 139 17.80 38.28 -32.59
CA ARG A 139 18.76 37.21 -32.88
C ARG A 139 18.15 35.82 -32.72
N ASP A 140 17.32 35.64 -31.70
CA ASP A 140 16.65 34.37 -31.42
C ASP A 140 15.33 34.18 -32.18
N GLY A 141 14.87 35.21 -32.91
CA GLY A 141 13.63 35.20 -33.69
C GLY A 141 12.35 35.22 -32.85
N THR A 142 12.43 35.53 -31.55
CA THR A 142 11.31 35.53 -30.61
C THR A 142 10.57 36.87 -30.53
N LEU A 143 11.03 37.90 -31.25
CA LEU A 143 10.32 39.17 -31.37
C LEU A 143 9.02 38.99 -32.17
N LYS A 144 7.90 38.92 -31.44
CA LYS A 144 6.56 38.64 -31.97
C LYS A 144 5.85 39.90 -32.46
#